data_AF-A0A523GR78-F1
#
_entry.id   AF-A0A523GR78-F1
#
_cell.length_a   1.000
_cell.length_b   1.000
_cell.length_c   1.000
_cell.angle_alpha   90.00
_cell.angle_beta   90.00
_cell.angle_gamma   90.00
#
_symmetry.space_group_name_H-M   'P 1'
#
loop_
_entity.id
_entity.type
_entity.pdbx_description
1 polymer ?
#
loop_
_entity_poly.entity_id
_entity_poly.type
_entity_poly.pdbx_seq_one_letter_code
_entity_poly.pdbx_strand_id
1 'polypeptide(L)' 'MKLAFILDQLDSIKTNKDSSFAMMRESSSCGHQLFTMQQSDLA' A
#
# COMPACT_ATOMS: atom_id res chain seq x y z
N MET A 1 -11.01 8.63 -3.62
CA MET A 1 -10.99 8.47 -2.14
C MET A 1 -9.54 8.49 -1.66
N LYS A 2 -9.30 8.77 -0.37
CA LYS A 2 -7.98 8.73 0.27
C LYS A 2 -7.85 7.42 1.05
N LEU A 3 -6.86 6.59 0.71
CA LEU A 3 -6.65 5.27 1.30
C LEU A 3 -5.26 5.22 1.93
N ALA A 4 -5.20 4.88 3.22
CA ALA A 4 -3.95 4.64 3.93
C ALA A 4 -3.71 3.12 4.02
N PHE A 5 -2.56 2.68 3.54
CA PHE A 5 -2.09 1.31 3.67
C PHE A 5 -1.03 1.28 4.76
N ILE A 6 -1.23 0.41 5.76
CA ILE A 6 -0.24 0.13 6.80
C ILE A 6 0.39 -1.21 6.44
N LEU A 7 1.67 -1.20 6.06
CA LEU A 7 2.36 -2.39 5.61
C LEU A 7 3.85 -2.32 5.93
N ASP A 8 4.54 -3.45 5.79
CA ASP A 8 6.00 -3.53 5.88
C ASP A 8 6.69 -2.66 4.82
N GLN A 9 8.01 -2.49 4.96
CA GLN A 9 8.82 -1.67 4.05
C GLN A 9 8.58 -2.01 2.58
N LEU A 10 8.30 -0.98 1.77
CA LEU A 10 8.00 -1.10 0.34
C LEU A 10 9.11 -1.85 -0.43
N ASP A 11 10.37 -1.63 -0.06
CA ASP A 11 11.53 -2.28 -0.69
C ASP A 11 11.59 -3.80 -0.47
N SER A 12 10.89 -4.31 0.54
CA SER A 12 10.83 -5.75 0.83
C SER A 12 9.70 -6.46 0.06
N ILE A 13 8.80 -5.71 -0.58
CA ILE A 13 7.60 -6.25 -1.21
C ILE A 13 7.94 -6.98 -2.50
N LYS A 14 7.52 -8.24 -2.57
CA LYS A 14 7.55 -9.02 -3.80
C LYS A 14 6.28 -8.75 -4.60
N THR A 15 6.37 -7.85 -5.57
CA THR A 15 5.24 -7.40 -6.41
C THR A 15 4.49 -8.53 -7.11
N ASN A 16 5.11 -9.71 -7.31
CA ASN A 16 4.51 -10.87 -7.94
C ASN A 16 3.70 -11.78 -6.99
N LYS A 17 3.81 -11.61 -5.67
CA LYS A 17 3.16 -12.47 -4.66
C LYS A 17 2.43 -11.68 -3.58
N ASP A 18 2.53 -10.37 -3.60
CA ASP A 18 1.96 -9.51 -2.58
C ASP A 18 0.55 -9.04 -2.96
N SER A 19 -0.44 -9.47 -2.19
CA SER A 19 -1.84 -9.08 -2.38
C SER A 19 -2.07 -7.60 -2.03
N SER A 20 -1.30 -7.03 -1.10
CA SER A 20 -1.40 -5.61 -0.74
C SER A 20 -0.95 -4.74 -1.92
N PHE A 21 0.11 -5.14 -2.62
CA PHE A 21 0.54 -4.51 -3.86
C PHE A 21 -0.52 -4.59 -4.96
N ALA A 22 -1.17 -5.74 -5.14
CA ALA A 22 -2.28 -5.87 -6.08
C ALA A 22 -3.44 -4.91 -5.73
N MET A 23 -3.81 -4.81 -4.45
CA MET A 23 -4.85 -3.88 -3.98
C MET A 23 -4.46 -2.41 -4.16
N MET A 24 -3.20 -2.04 -3.89
CA MET A 24 -2.68 -0.69 -4.11
C MET A 24 -2.72 -0.34 -5.60
N ARG A 25 -2.25 -1.24 -6.46
CA ARG A 25 -2.25 -1.06 -7.92
C ARG A 25 -3.67 -0.87 -8.45
N GLU A 26 -4.63 -1.67 -8.00
CA GLU A 26 -6.03 -1.51 -8.41
C GLU A 26 -6.66 -0.23 -7.88
N SER A 27 -6.37 0.10 -6.61
CA SER A 27 -6.85 1.35 -6.01
C SER A 27 -6.31 2.58 -6.76
N SER A 28 -5.05 2.55 -7.19
CA SER A 28 -4.46 3.58 -8.05
C SER A 28 -5.18 3.66 -9.41
N SER A 29 -5.43 2.50 -10.04
CA SER A 29 -6.16 2.41 -11.32
C SER A 29 -7.58 2.95 -11.24
N CYS A 30 -8.24 2.80 -10.09
CA CYS A 30 -9.55 3.41 -9.83
C CYS A 30 -9.49 4.92 -9.50
N GLY A 31 -8.31 5.55 -9.53
CA GLY A 31 -8.15 6.98 -9.23
C GLY A 31 -8.21 7.30 -7.73
N HIS A 32 -7.94 6.33 -6.85
CA HIS A 32 -7.80 6.61 -5.42
C HIS A 32 -6.41 7.17 -5.10
N GLN A 33 -6.35 8.11 -4.16
CA GLN A 33 -5.11 8.64 -3.64
C GLN A 33 -4.61 7.70 -2.53
N LEU A 34 -3.40 7.18 -2.70
CA LEU A 34 -2.79 6.20 -1.81
C LEU A 34 -1.78 6.87 -0.88
N PHE A 35 -1.78 6.43 0.37
CA PHE A 35 -0.78 6.76 1.38
C PHE A 35 -0.24 5.46 1.95
N THR A 36 1.06 5.39 2.20
CA THR A 36 1.73 4.22 2.76
C THR A 36 2.41 4.62 4.06
N MET A 37 2.24 3.82 5.10
CA MET A 37 2.88 4.03 6.40
C MET A 37 3.21 2.69 7.05
N GLN A 38 4.13 2.69 8.01
CA GLN A 38 4.47 1.51 8.80
C GLN A 38 3.78 1.58 10.16
N GLN A 39 3.70 0.43 10.85
CA GLN A 39 3.14 0.39 12.20
C GLN A 39 3.85 1.35 13.16
N SER A 40 5.15 1.57 12.97
CA SER A 40 5.95 2.51 13.76
C SER A 40 5.55 3.97 13.60
N ASP A 41 4.87 4.34 12.51
CA ASP A 41 4.43 5.71 12.24
C ASP A 41 3.10 6.08 12.94
N LEU A 42 2.47 5.12 13.63
CA LEU A 42 1.21 5.29 14.35
C LEU A 42 1.37 5.74 15.82
N ALA A 43 2.60 6.00 16.26
CA ALA A 43 2.95 6.30 17.65
C ALA A 43 2.47 7.68 18.14
#